data_AF-A0A662BM27-F1
#
_entry.id   AF-A0A662BM27-F1
#
_cell.length_a   1.000
_cell.length_b   1.000
_cell.length_c   1.000
_cell.angle_alpha   90.00
_cell.angle_beta   90.00
_cell.angle_gamma   90.00
#
_symmetry.space_group_name_H-M   'P 1'
#
loop_
_entity.id
_entity.type
_entity.pdbx_description
1 polymer ?
#
loop_
_entity_poly.entity_id
_entity_poly.type
_entity_poly.pdbx_seq_one_letter_code
_entity_poly.pdbx_strand_id
1 'polypeptide(L)'
;MKKFPFYLALLIALMILDSCSNSGNGELVGARRKSKHFYQPDPYGMIFIPQGSFTMGTGDEDFTFSQLHQPKTVSIAAFYMDETEITNNEYREFVFWVRDSIARWMLYDNGITDPPYIRTETRKGGIIDPPVVNWREDVPWESDDQAIKDALEDMYLPEHERYFRRKEVDTRKLFYEYYWVDLNAAAKKDWSEDGNYENAGFANRPQGMRDRSVYVRKEIINVYPD
;
A
#
# COMPACT_ATOMS: atom_id res chain seq x y z
N MET A 1 -80.63 -14.30 -4.57
CA MET A 1 -79.74 -13.70 -5.61
C MET A 1 -79.29 -12.25 -5.31
N LYS A 2 -79.36 -11.73 -4.06
CA LYS A 2 -79.02 -10.32 -3.76
C LYS A 2 -77.57 -10.06 -3.33
N LYS A 3 -76.76 -11.10 -3.08
CA LYS A 3 -75.34 -10.97 -2.68
C LYS A 3 -74.36 -11.07 -3.86
N PHE A 4 -74.80 -11.58 -5.01
CA PHE A 4 -74.01 -11.67 -6.24
C PHE A 4 -73.48 -10.33 -6.76
N PRO A 5 -74.28 -9.24 -6.83
CA PRO A 5 -73.74 -7.94 -7.26
C PRO A 5 -72.72 -7.36 -6.26
N PHE A 6 -72.81 -7.72 -4.98
CA PHE A 6 -71.89 -7.26 -3.94
C PHE A 6 -70.50 -7.91 -4.06
N TYR A 7 -70.45 -9.22 -4.34
CA TYR A 7 -69.18 -9.92 -4.60
C TYR A 7 -68.54 -9.49 -5.94
N LEU A 8 -69.36 -9.18 -6.96
CA LEU A 8 -68.86 -8.65 -8.22
C LEU A 8 -68.24 -7.25 -8.04
N ALA A 9 -68.88 -6.38 -7.26
CA ALA A 9 -68.36 -5.05 -6.93
C ALA A 9 -67.05 -5.12 -6.12
N LEU A 10 -66.95 -6.07 -5.18
CA LEU A 10 -65.73 -6.31 -4.40
C LEU A 10 -64.56 -6.77 -5.28
N LEU A 11 -64.82 -7.62 -6.27
CA LEU A 11 -63.81 -8.13 -7.19
C LEU A 11 -63.32 -7.04 -8.16
N ILE A 12 -64.21 -6.17 -8.61
CA ILE A 12 -63.86 -4.99 -9.42
C ILE A 12 -63.03 -4.00 -8.59
N ALA A 13 -63.38 -3.77 -7.32
CA ALA A 13 -62.60 -2.90 -6.43
C ALA A 13 -61.19 -3.44 -6.17
N LEU A 14 -61.03 -4.77 -6.05
CA LEU A 14 -59.73 -5.43 -5.94
C LEU A 14 -58.87 -5.28 -7.20
N MET A 15 -59.47 -5.31 -8.40
CA MET A 15 -58.73 -5.06 -9.64
C MET A 15 -58.27 -3.61 -9.81
N ILE A 16 -59.03 -2.64 -9.30
CA ILE A 16 -58.66 -1.21 -9.37
C ILE A 16 -57.46 -0.91 -8.45
N LEU A 17 -57.35 -1.62 -7.32
CA LEU A 17 -56.23 -1.46 -6.38
C LEU A 17 -54.89 -1.99 -6.95
N ASP A 18 -54.92 -2.94 -7.87
CA ASP A 18 -53.72 -3.51 -8.52
C ASP A 18 -53.20 -2.62 -9.68
N SER A 19 -54.01 -1.66 -10.14
CA SER A 19 -53.68 -0.76 -11.26
C SER A 19 -52.76 0.39 -10.86
N CYS A 20 -52.48 0.58 -9.56
CA CYS A 20 -51.60 1.64 -9.06
C CYS A 20 -50.21 1.10 -8.70
N SER A 21 -49.58 0.33 -9.60
CA SER A 21 -48.13 0.11 -9.54
C SER A 21 -47.45 1.23 -10.33
N ASN A 22 -47.00 2.27 -9.64
CA ASN A 22 -46.24 3.37 -10.24
C ASN A 22 -44.86 2.86 -10.67
N SER A 23 -44.77 2.29 -11.88
CA SER A 23 -43.53 1.76 -12.44
C SER A 23 -42.73 2.88 -13.08
N GLY A 24 -41.80 3.43 -12.31
CA GLY A 24 -40.65 4.16 -12.83
C GLY A 24 -40.92 5.58 -13.28
N ASN A 25 -40.61 6.54 -12.41
CA ASN A 25 -40.26 7.88 -12.86
C ASN A 25 -39.16 7.74 -13.92
N GLY A 26 -39.35 8.29 -15.12
CA GLY A 26 -38.41 8.24 -16.24
C GLY A 26 -37.09 8.99 -16.00
N GLU A 27 -36.74 9.22 -14.74
CA GLU A 27 -35.47 9.75 -14.31
C GLU A 27 -34.44 8.63 -14.25
N LEU A 28 -33.22 8.95 -14.69
CA LEU A 28 -32.08 8.05 -14.67
C LEU A 28 -31.65 7.84 -13.22
N VAL A 29 -32.32 6.92 -12.51
CA VAL A 29 -31.93 6.51 -11.16
C VAL A 29 -30.63 5.72 -11.29
N GLY A 30 -29.51 6.42 -11.07
CA GLY A 30 -28.17 5.85 -11.20
C GLY A 30 -28.03 4.51 -10.49
N ALA A 31 -27.10 3.68 -10.96
CA ALA A 31 -26.89 2.33 -10.41
C ALA A 31 -26.78 2.40 -8.89
N ARG A 32 -27.69 1.69 -8.18
CA ARG A 32 -27.67 1.59 -6.71
C ARG A 32 -26.28 1.13 -6.29
N ARG A 33 -25.49 2.04 -5.71
CA ARG A 33 -24.19 1.72 -5.12
C ARG A 33 -24.43 0.75 -3.96
N LYS A 34 -24.24 -0.55 -4.22
CA LYS A 34 -24.04 -1.57 -3.16
C LYS A 34 -22.66 -1.42 -2.50
N SER A 35 -22.11 -0.22 -2.42
CA SER A 35 -20.89 0.00 -1.66
C SER A 35 -21.30 0.08 -0.19
N LYS A 36 -21.10 -1.01 0.55
CA LYS A 36 -20.92 -0.89 2.00
C LYS A 36 -19.85 0.20 2.20
N HIS A 37 -20.10 1.11 3.13
CA HIS A 37 -19.11 2.12 3.46
C HIS A 37 -17.85 1.36 3.88
N PHE A 38 -16.77 1.53 3.11
CA PHE A 38 -15.49 0.93 3.43
C PHE A 38 -14.89 1.82 4.51
N TYR A 39 -14.89 1.31 5.74
CA TYR A 39 -14.08 1.87 6.81
C TYR A 39 -12.76 1.15 6.76
N GLN A 40 -11.67 1.89 6.61
CA GLN A 40 -10.36 1.34 6.81
C GLN A 40 -10.25 1.03 8.31
N PRO A 41 -10.02 -0.24 8.70
CA PRO A 41 -9.79 -0.54 10.11
C PRO A 41 -8.52 0.17 10.55
N ASP A 42 -8.49 0.57 11.82
CA ASP A 42 -7.31 1.22 12.39
C ASP A 42 -6.14 0.23 12.35
N PRO A 43 -4.97 0.63 11.82
CA PRO A 43 -3.79 -0.21 11.82
C PRO A 43 -3.37 -0.57 13.25
N TYR A 44 -2.83 -1.77 13.43
CA TYR A 44 -2.37 -2.22 14.74
C TYR A 44 -1.23 -1.35 15.26
N GLY A 45 -1.28 -0.95 16.54
CA GLY A 45 -0.26 -0.10 17.16
C GLY A 45 -0.29 1.37 16.74
N MET A 46 -1.29 1.78 15.95
CA MET A 46 -1.45 3.16 15.49
C MET A 46 -2.74 3.81 16.01
N ILE A 47 -2.68 5.12 16.24
CA ILE A 47 -3.82 5.95 16.61
C ILE A 47 -4.19 6.91 15.48
N PHE A 48 -5.50 7.15 15.31
CA PHE A 48 -6.01 8.10 14.34
C PHE A 48 -5.88 9.54 14.85
N ILE A 49 -5.18 10.39 14.08
CA ILE A 49 -5.06 11.82 14.33
C ILE A 49 -6.03 12.58 13.40
N PRO A 50 -7.01 13.32 13.95
CA PRO A 50 -7.97 14.04 13.13
C PRO A 50 -7.32 15.21 12.40
N GLN A 51 -7.91 15.60 11.27
CA GLN A 51 -7.49 16.81 10.55
C GLN A 51 -7.66 18.05 11.44
N GLY A 52 -6.72 18.97 11.34
CA GLY A 52 -6.74 20.17 12.16
C GLY A 52 -5.61 21.14 11.83
N SER A 53 -5.60 22.26 12.52
CA SER A 53 -4.52 23.23 12.47
C SER A 53 -3.94 23.41 13.87
N PHE A 54 -2.62 23.47 13.97
CA PHE A 54 -1.92 23.77 15.21
C PHE A 54 -0.80 24.77 14.94
N THR A 55 -0.37 25.48 15.97
CA THR A 55 0.76 26.42 15.89
C THR A 55 2.05 25.67 16.22
N MET A 56 2.92 25.51 15.23
CA MET A 56 4.21 24.84 15.34
C MET A 56 5.30 25.86 15.74
N GLY A 57 6.08 25.53 16.76
CA GLY A 57 7.15 26.38 17.30
C GLY A 57 6.91 26.78 18.76
N THR A 58 7.90 27.44 19.36
CA THR A 58 7.80 27.95 20.73
C THR A 58 6.85 29.15 20.79
N GLY A 59 5.91 29.11 21.73
CA GLY A 59 5.12 30.29 22.12
C GLY A 59 5.79 31.12 23.21
N ASP A 60 6.81 30.57 23.88
CA ASP A 60 7.54 31.19 24.99
C ASP A 60 8.92 31.73 24.58
N GLU A 61 9.42 32.66 25.40
CA GLU A 61 10.70 33.34 25.27
C GLU A 61 11.87 32.36 25.46
N ASP A 62 12.75 32.25 24.46
CA ASP A 62 14.00 31.49 24.58
C ASP A 62 14.95 32.18 25.59
N PHE A 63 15.66 31.42 26.42
CA PHE A 63 16.58 31.94 27.44
C PHE A 63 17.66 32.85 26.85
N THR A 64 17.99 32.65 25.55
CA THR A 64 18.97 33.47 24.84
C THR A 64 18.41 34.76 24.22
N PHE A 65 17.10 35.04 24.36
CA PHE A 65 16.39 36.16 23.71
C PHE A 65 16.60 36.26 22.19
N SER A 66 17.08 35.20 21.54
CA SER A 66 17.57 35.28 20.15
C SER A 66 16.46 35.40 19.10
N GLN A 67 15.17 35.25 19.48
CA GLN A 67 14.00 35.38 18.58
C GLN A 67 14.13 34.63 17.25
N LEU A 68 14.88 33.52 17.23
CA LEU A 68 15.18 32.75 16.02
C LEU A 68 14.02 31.86 15.56
N HIS A 69 13.02 31.64 16.40
CA HIS A 69 11.90 30.75 16.11
C HIS A 69 10.60 31.54 16.05
N GLN A 70 10.08 31.76 14.83
CA GLN A 70 8.75 32.32 14.63
C GLN A 70 7.72 31.19 14.60
N PRO A 71 6.66 31.25 15.45
CA PRO A 71 5.61 30.24 15.42
C PRO A 71 4.85 30.30 14.09
N LYS A 72 4.60 29.14 13.48
CA LYS A 72 3.87 29.00 12.21
C LYS A 72 2.64 28.13 12.40
N THR A 73 1.48 28.61 11.98
CA THR A 73 0.27 27.78 11.96
C THR A 73 0.30 26.84 10.76
N VAL A 74 0.28 25.53 11.03
CA VAL A 74 0.29 24.48 10.02
C VAL A 74 -1.02 23.72 10.09
N SER A 75 -1.63 23.49 8.92
CA SER A 75 -2.80 22.63 8.77
C SER A 75 -2.35 21.26 8.28
N ILE A 76 -2.74 20.20 8.99
CA ILE A 76 -2.42 18.82 8.63
C ILE A 76 -3.72 18.07 8.32
N ALA A 77 -3.69 17.26 7.27
CA ALA A 77 -4.77 16.32 6.95
C ALA A 77 -4.84 15.20 8.01
N ALA A 78 -5.95 14.47 8.08
CA ALA A 78 -6.05 13.33 9.00
C ALA A 78 -5.07 12.20 8.60
N PHE A 79 -4.40 11.59 9.57
CA PHE A 79 -3.46 10.49 9.35
C PHE A 79 -3.33 9.60 10.60
N TYR A 80 -2.62 8.47 10.47
CA TYR A 80 -2.33 7.56 11.57
C TYR A 80 -0.90 7.77 12.09
N MET A 81 -0.72 7.70 13.40
CA MET A 81 0.59 7.82 14.07
C MET A 81 0.78 6.62 15.00
N ASP A 82 2.00 6.11 15.13
CA ASP A 82 2.31 5.05 16.09
C ASP A 82 2.01 5.50 17.52
N GLU A 83 1.42 4.62 18.33
CA GLU A 83 1.09 4.90 19.75
C GLU A 83 2.36 5.00 20.62
N THR A 84 3.38 4.20 20.30
CA THR A 84 4.67 4.15 20.98
C THR A 84 5.81 4.22 19.99
N GLU A 85 7.00 4.60 20.45
CA GLU A 85 8.22 4.48 19.66
C GLU A 85 8.48 3.01 19.28
N ILE A 86 9.12 2.80 18.12
CA ILE A 86 9.47 1.45 17.64
C ILE A 86 10.41 0.78 18.63
N THR A 87 10.03 -0.40 19.10
CA THR A 87 10.83 -1.19 20.04
C THR A 87 11.97 -1.93 19.34
N ASN A 88 13.02 -2.28 20.10
CA ASN A 88 14.14 -3.06 19.58
C ASN A 88 13.72 -4.42 18.98
N ASN A 89 12.62 -5.01 19.47
CA ASN A 89 12.14 -6.29 18.97
C ASN A 89 11.39 -6.14 17.64
N GLU A 90 10.54 -5.12 17.51
CA GLU A 90 9.86 -4.79 16.24
C GLU A 90 10.87 -4.44 15.16
N TYR A 91 11.88 -3.65 15.51
CA TYR A 91 12.96 -3.34 14.57
C TYR A 91 13.75 -4.59 14.17
N ARG A 92 14.01 -5.52 15.11
CA ARG A 92 14.66 -6.80 14.80
C ARG A 92 13.82 -7.66 13.85
N GLU A 93 12.50 -7.68 14.02
CA GLU A 93 11.58 -8.37 13.11
C GLU A 93 11.69 -7.79 11.69
N PHE A 94 11.71 -6.46 11.56
CA PHE A 94 11.95 -5.80 10.28
C PHE A 94 13.29 -6.20 9.65
N VAL A 95 14.39 -6.19 10.43
CA VAL A 95 15.72 -6.61 9.95
C VAL A 95 15.71 -8.06 9.47
N PHE A 96 15.05 -8.97 10.19
CA PHE A 96 14.92 -10.36 9.77
C PHE A 96 14.08 -10.49 8.50
N TRP A 97 13.05 -9.66 8.34
CA TRP A 97 12.24 -9.63 7.14
C TRP A 97 13.05 -9.19 5.91
N VAL A 98 13.91 -8.17 6.06
CA VAL A 98 14.82 -7.73 5.00
C VAL A 98 15.90 -8.77 4.71
N ARG A 99 16.51 -9.35 5.74
CA ARG A 99 17.48 -10.45 5.59
C ARG A 99 16.88 -11.61 4.81
N ASP A 100 15.68 -12.04 5.20
CA ASP A 100 15.03 -13.21 4.61
C ASP A 100 14.48 -12.90 3.20
N SER A 101 14.18 -11.65 2.86
CA SER A 101 13.81 -11.27 1.50
C SER A 101 14.99 -11.39 0.54
N ILE A 102 16.15 -10.87 0.94
CA ILE A 102 17.39 -10.94 0.17
C ILE A 102 17.81 -12.40 0.00
N ALA A 103 17.70 -13.21 1.06
CA ALA A 103 18.07 -14.63 1.01
C ALA A 103 17.21 -15.40 0.00
N ARG A 104 15.91 -15.12 -0.08
CA ARG A 104 15.01 -15.75 -1.06
C ARG A 104 15.39 -15.39 -2.50
N TRP A 105 15.77 -14.14 -2.74
CA TRP A 105 16.30 -13.72 -4.04
C TRP A 105 17.63 -14.43 -4.37
N MET A 106 18.55 -14.51 -3.42
CA MET A 106 19.82 -15.22 -3.62
C MET A 106 19.62 -16.70 -3.95
N LEU A 107 18.71 -17.40 -3.25
CA LEU A 107 18.40 -18.80 -3.55
C LEU A 107 17.83 -18.95 -4.97
N TYR A 108 16.90 -18.06 -5.34
CA TYR A 108 16.30 -18.05 -6.68
C TYR A 108 17.33 -17.78 -7.79
N ASP A 109 18.19 -16.78 -7.61
CA ASP A 109 19.22 -16.40 -8.58
C ASP A 109 20.28 -17.48 -8.75
N ASN A 110 20.58 -18.26 -7.71
CA ASN A 110 21.44 -19.43 -7.75
C ASN A 110 20.75 -20.70 -8.32
N GLY A 111 19.52 -20.57 -8.83
CA GLY A 111 18.78 -21.66 -9.46
C GLY A 111 18.10 -22.63 -8.49
N ILE A 112 18.03 -22.31 -7.20
CA ILE A 112 17.33 -23.10 -6.18
C ILE A 112 15.87 -22.67 -6.16
N THR A 113 15.04 -23.35 -6.95
CA THR A 113 13.63 -22.96 -7.15
C THR A 113 12.62 -23.89 -6.48
N ASP A 114 13.08 -24.95 -5.81
CA ASP A 114 12.23 -25.87 -5.05
C ASP A 114 12.64 -25.84 -3.57
N PRO A 115 11.79 -25.33 -2.66
CA PRO A 115 10.46 -24.74 -2.89
C PRO A 115 10.53 -23.35 -3.58
N PRO A 116 9.42 -22.85 -4.16
CA PRO A 116 9.42 -21.60 -4.92
C PRO A 116 9.53 -20.38 -3.98
N TYR A 117 10.76 -19.90 -3.76
CA TYR A 117 11.04 -18.72 -2.92
C TYR A 117 10.56 -17.40 -3.53
N ILE A 118 10.40 -17.35 -4.85
CA ILE A 118 9.91 -16.20 -5.62
C ILE A 118 8.67 -16.61 -6.40
N ARG A 119 7.66 -15.74 -6.43
CA ARG A 119 6.43 -15.91 -7.19
C ARG A 119 6.53 -15.14 -8.50
N THR A 120 6.67 -15.87 -9.58
CA THR A 120 6.64 -15.38 -10.96
C THR A 120 5.23 -15.43 -11.55
N GLU A 121 4.33 -16.23 -10.96
CA GLU A 121 2.99 -16.46 -11.49
C GLU A 121 1.89 -16.15 -10.45
N THR A 122 0.79 -15.63 -10.98
CA THR A 122 -0.45 -15.42 -10.25
C THR A 122 -1.21 -16.75 -10.17
N ARG A 123 -2.07 -16.90 -9.16
CA ARG A 123 -2.99 -18.05 -9.03
C ARG A 123 -3.81 -18.38 -10.29
N LYS A 124 -3.99 -17.41 -11.19
CA LYS A 124 -4.73 -17.54 -12.46
C LYS A 124 -3.84 -17.75 -13.69
N GLY A 125 -2.54 -18.02 -13.51
CA GLY A 125 -1.57 -18.22 -14.61
C GLY A 125 -1.14 -16.92 -15.32
N GLY A 126 -1.36 -15.76 -14.70
CA GLY A 126 -0.82 -14.49 -15.19
C GLY A 126 0.62 -14.30 -14.70
N ILE A 127 1.50 -13.81 -15.58
CA ILE A 127 2.88 -13.48 -15.23
C ILE A 127 2.89 -12.25 -14.31
N ILE A 128 3.67 -12.32 -13.23
CA ILE A 128 3.91 -11.21 -12.31
C ILE A 128 5.25 -10.57 -12.70
N ASP A 129 5.19 -9.32 -13.15
CA ASP A 129 6.37 -8.52 -13.50
C ASP A 129 6.27 -7.15 -12.81
N PRO A 130 7.19 -6.82 -11.87
CA PRO A 130 8.34 -7.62 -11.42
C PRO A 130 7.94 -8.79 -10.52
N PRO A 131 8.74 -9.89 -10.47
CA PRO A 131 8.47 -11.02 -9.59
C PRO A 131 8.44 -10.61 -8.12
N VAL A 132 7.65 -11.31 -7.30
CA VAL A 132 7.46 -10.96 -5.87
C VAL A 132 7.91 -12.10 -4.96
N VAL A 133 8.43 -11.75 -3.78
CA VAL A 133 8.88 -12.73 -2.78
C VAL A 133 7.74 -13.63 -2.31
N ASN A 134 8.00 -14.93 -2.20
CA ASN A 134 7.08 -15.89 -1.60
C ASN A 134 7.30 -16.02 -0.09
N TRP A 135 6.51 -15.28 0.68
CA TRP A 135 6.57 -15.30 2.16
C TRP A 135 5.99 -16.57 2.79
N ARG A 136 5.49 -17.53 2.01
CA ARG A 136 4.96 -18.80 2.55
C ARG A 136 6.06 -19.83 2.81
N GLU A 137 7.15 -19.74 2.05
CA GLU A 137 8.26 -20.68 2.17
C GLU A 137 9.33 -20.06 3.04
N ASP A 138 9.77 -20.80 4.05
CA ASP A 138 10.81 -20.36 4.97
C ASP A 138 12.20 -20.52 4.34
N VAL A 139 13.11 -19.60 4.68
CA VAL A 139 14.51 -19.70 4.26
C VAL A 139 15.21 -20.75 5.11
N PRO A 140 15.81 -21.78 4.51
CA PRO A 140 16.40 -22.88 5.26
C PRO A 140 17.83 -22.54 5.71
N TRP A 141 17.94 -21.60 6.66
CA TRP A 141 19.21 -21.07 7.20
C TRP A 141 20.14 -22.14 7.77
N GLU A 142 19.57 -23.20 8.35
CA GLU A 142 20.28 -24.30 9.00
C GLU A 142 20.31 -25.57 8.13
N SER A 143 20.02 -25.47 6.83
CA SER A 143 20.06 -26.62 5.92
C SER A 143 21.45 -27.25 5.87
N ASP A 144 21.51 -28.56 5.72
CA ASP A 144 22.76 -29.28 5.48
C ASP A 144 23.20 -29.30 4.01
N ASP A 145 22.30 -28.94 3.09
CA ASP A 145 22.56 -28.92 1.65
C ASP A 145 23.67 -27.92 1.28
N GLN A 146 24.70 -28.43 0.59
CA GLN A 146 25.83 -27.63 0.16
C GLN A 146 25.42 -26.54 -0.84
N ALA A 147 24.46 -26.81 -1.73
CA ALA A 147 24.01 -25.83 -2.71
C ALA A 147 23.38 -24.60 -2.04
N ILE A 148 22.58 -24.82 -1.00
CA ILE A 148 21.95 -23.77 -0.20
C ILE A 148 23.01 -23.00 0.59
N LYS A 149 23.96 -23.70 1.20
CA LYS A 149 25.06 -23.07 1.96
C LYS A 149 25.90 -22.16 1.07
N ASP A 150 26.24 -22.63 -0.13
CA ASP A 150 27.05 -21.87 -1.09
C ASP A 150 26.28 -20.64 -1.61
N ALA A 151 25.00 -20.78 -1.93
CA ALA A 151 24.14 -19.68 -2.38
C ALA A 151 23.98 -18.57 -1.33
N LEU A 152 23.94 -18.94 -0.04
CA LEU A 152 23.81 -17.99 1.07
C LEU A 152 25.15 -17.49 1.60
N GLU A 153 26.29 -18.06 1.20
CA GLU A 153 27.62 -17.69 1.71
C GLU A 153 27.93 -16.22 1.44
N ASP A 154 27.50 -15.72 0.28
CA ASP A 154 27.66 -14.32 -0.14
C ASP A 154 26.90 -13.34 0.76
N MET A 155 25.96 -13.78 1.59
CA MET A 155 25.30 -12.90 2.56
C MET A 155 26.15 -12.66 3.82
N TYR A 156 27.06 -13.57 4.13
CA TYR A 156 27.86 -13.50 5.35
C TYR A 156 29.13 -12.68 5.14
N LEU A 157 29.74 -12.27 6.26
CA LEU A 157 31.09 -11.71 6.26
C LEU A 157 32.09 -12.71 5.69
N PRO A 158 33.12 -12.25 4.96
CA PRO A 158 34.19 -13.11 4.48
C PRO A 158 35.03 -13.64 5.65
N GLU A 159 35.70 -14.78 5.47
CA GLU A 159 36.39 -15.50 6.57
C GLU A 159 37.39 -14.66 7.37
N HIS A 160 38.04 -13.69 6.74
CA HIS A 160 39.04 -12.83 7.37
C HIS A 160 38.45 -11.70 8.22
N GLU A 161 37.18 -11.34 8.02
CA GLU A 161 36.45 -10.36 8.82
C GLU A 161 35.61 -11.01 9.94
N ARG A 162 35.44 -12.34 9.91
CA ARG A 162 34.64 -13.07 10.90
C ARG A 162 35.26 -13.03 12.29
N TYR A 163 34.51 -12.54 13.26
CA TYR A 163 34.90 -12.63 14.67
C TYR A 163 34.71 -14.07 15.19
N PHE A 164 35.74 -14.61 15.86
CA PHE A 164 35.75 -15.98 16.38
C PHE A 164 35.36 -17.08 15.37
N ARG A 165 35.58 -16.87 14.07
CA ARG A 165 35.17 -17.77 12.97
C ARG A 165 33.66 -18.06 12.93
N ARG A 166 32.83 -17.21 13.54
CA ARG A 166 31.38 -17.33 13.47
C ARG A 166 30.89 -16.72 12.17
N LYS A 167 29.90 -17.36 11.54
CA LYS A 167 29.20 -16.79 10.38
C LYS A 167 28.25 -15.71 10.90
N GLU A 168 28.51 -14.48 10.51
CA GLU A 168 27.67 -13.31 10.82
C GLU A 168 27.25 -12.65 9.51
N VAL A 169 25.98 -12.24 9.44
CA VAL A 169 25.42 -11.58 8.25
C VAL A 169 26.13 -10.26 8.03
N ASP A 170 26.54 -9.99 6.79
CA ASP A 170 27.16 -8.73 6.42
C ASP A 170 26.09 -7.62 6.37
N THR A 171 26.13 -6.73 7.36
CA THR A 171 25.17 -5.62 7.47
C THR A 171 25.24 -4.65 6.30
N ARG A 172 26.39 -4.57 5.60
CA ARG A 172 26.59 -3.71 4.42
C ARG A 172 25.74 -4.14 3.22
N LYS A 173 25.23 -5.37 3.23
CA LYS A 173 24.41 -5.94 2.15
C LYS A 173 22.91 -5.83 2.43
N LEU A 174 22.52 -5.36 3.62
CA LEU A 174 21.11 -5.25 4.03
C LEU A 174 20.48 -3.95 3.51
N PHE A 175 20.16 -3.95 2.22
CA PHE A 175 19.44 -2.87 1.57
C PHE A 175 17.94 -3.16 1.50
N TYR A 176 17.14 -2.24 2.02
CA TYR A 176 15.69 -2.28 1.88
C TYR A 176 15.27 -1.47 0.67
N GLU A 177 14.67 -2.15 -0.30
CA GLU A 177 14.07 -1.52 -1.48
C GLU A 177 12.57 -1.30 -1.26
N TYR A 178 12.11 -0.08 -1.47
CA TYR A 178 10.68 0.23 -1.43
C TYR A 178 10.27 1.12 -2.59
N TYR A 179 8.98 1.08 -2.87
CA TYR A 179 8.35 1.83 -3.95
C TYR A 179 7.30 2.76 -3.37
N TRP A 180 7.31 4.02 -3.80
CA TRP A 180 6.29 4.98 -3.43
C TRP A 180 5.82 5.76 -4.66
N VAL A 181 4.60 6.28 -4.61
CA VAL A 181 4.01 7.02 -5.71
C VAL A 181 4.16 8.51 -5.44
N ASP A 182 4.79 9.23 -6.36
CA ASP A 182 4.88 10.68 -6.31
C ASP A 182 3.56 11.31 -6.74
N LEU A 183 2.66 11.46 -5.76
CA LEU A 183 1.34 12.05 -5.95
C LEU A 183 1.42 13.52 -6.37
N ASN A 184 2.45 14.25 -5.94
CA ASN A 184 2.62 15.66 -6.30
C ASN A 184 3.02 15.78 -7.76
N ALA A 185 3.98 15.00 -8.23
CA ALA A 185 4.31 14.94 -9.66
C ALA A 185 3.14 14.42 -10.50
N ALA A 186 2.36 13.47 -9.98
CA ALA A 186 1.17 12.97 -10.66
C ALA A 186 0.02 13.99 -10.75
N ALA A 187 -0.05 14.94 -9.80
CA ALA A 187 -1.05 15.99 -9.76
C ALA A 187 -0.63 17.28 -10.48
N LYS A 188 0.68 17.51 -10.67
CA LYS A 188 1.19 18.67 -11.39
C LYS A 188 0.69 18.64 -12.84
N LYS A 189 0.09 19.75 -13.22
CA LYS A 189 -0.40 20.02 -14.57
C LYS A 189 0.75 20.66 -15.34
N ASP A 190 1.36 19.92 -16.26
CA ASP A 190 2.38 20.47 -17.15
C ASP A 190 1.70 21.18 -18.32
N TRP A 191 1.94 22.49 -18.43
CA TRP A 191 1.35 23.39 -19.42
C TRP A 191 2.34 23.77 -20.53
N SER A 192 3.49 23.09 -20.62
CA SER A 192 4.49 23.38 -21.65
C SER A 192 4.05 23.00 -23.07
N GLU A 193 3.08 22.10 -23.21
CA GLU A 193 2.47 21.71 -24.48
C GLU A 193 1.01 22.20 -24.58
N ASP A 194 0.58 22.60 -25.78
CA ASP A 194 -0.80 23.03 -26.04
C ASP A 194 -1.78 21.89 -25.74
N GLY A 195 -2.73 22.15 -24.83
CA GLY A 195 -3.70 21.16 -24.40
C GLY A 195 -4.63 20.72 -25.53
N ASN A 196 -4.62 19.42 -25.86
CA ASN A 196 -5.60 18.85 -26.79
C ASN A 196 -6.99 18.84 -26.13
N TYR A 197 -7.97 19.53 -26.73
CA TYR A 197 -9.36 19.64 -26.25
C TYR A 197 -10.10 18.30 -26.19
N GLU A 198 -9.67 17.29 -26.96
CA GLU A 198 -10.22 15.93 -26.89
C GLU A 198 -9.85 15.19 -25.60
N ASN A 199 -8.74 15.59 -24.95
CA ASN A 199 -8.22 14.91 -23.77
C ASN A 199 -8.78 15.44 -22.44
N ALA A 200 -9.61 16.49 -22.46
CA ALA A 200 -10.24 17.08 -21.28
C ALA A 200 -9.28 17.24 -20.07
N GLY A 201 -9.61 16.69 -18.90
CA GLY A 201 -8.77 16.73 -17.69
C GLY A 201 -7.46 15.95 -17.77
N PHE A 202 -7.23 15.18 -18.85
CA PHE A 202 -6.05 14.36 -19.08
C PHE A 202 -5.04 14.99 -20.04
N ALA A 203 -5.33 16.20 -20.56
CA ALA A 203 -4.52 16.88 -21.57
C ALA A 203 -3.12 17.32 -21.12
N ASN A 204 -2.72 17.08 -19.86
CA ASN A 204 -1.47 17.61 -19.26
C ASN A 204 -0.55 16.49 -18.77
N ARG A 205 -0.52 15.38 -19.51
CA ARG A 205 0.41 14.27 -19.28
C ARG A 205 1.29 14.12 -20.53
N PRO A 206 2.54 14.62 -20.53
CA PRO A 206 3.42 14.52 -21.70
C PRO A 206 3.74 13.07 -22.12
N GLN A 207 3.57 12.11 -21.20
CA GLN A 207 3.72 10.66 -21.44
C GLN A 207 2.45 9.98 -22.02
N GLY A 208 1.37 10.73 -22.23
CA GLY A 208 0.07 10.20 -22.66
C GLY A 208 -0.72 9.46 -21.56
N MET A 209 -1.84 8.83 -21.93
CA MET A 209 -2.74 8.10 -21.00
C MET A 209 -2.29 6.67 -20.69
N ARG A 210 -1.11 6.25 -21.15
CA ARG A 210 -0.75 4.83 -21.26
C ARG A 210 -0.13 4.24 -20.00
N ASP A 211 0.65 5.01 -19.23
CA ASP A 211 1.36 4.44 -18.09
C ASP A 211 1.42 5.36 -16.86
N ARG A 212 1.19 4.77 -15.68
CA ARG A 212 1.29 5.42 -14.36
C ARG A 212 2.57 5.03 -13.63
N SER A 213 3.32 4.05 -14.15
CA SER A 213 4.61 3.59 -13.60
C SER A 213 5.63 4.73 -13.48
N VAL A 214 5.52 5.75 -14.34
CA VAL A 214 6.39 6.95 -14.34
C VAL A 214 6.39 7.69 -13.00
N TYR A 215 5.29 7.62 -12.26
CA TYR A 215 5.17 8.25 -10.94
C TYR A 215 5.58 7.32 -9.79
N VAL A 216 5.88 6.06 -10.08
CA VAL A 216 6.40 5.12 -9.09
C VAL A 216 7.90 5.35 -8.98
N ARG A 217 8.34 5.76 -7.80
CA ARG A 217 9.75 5.92 -7.45
C ARG A 217 10.23 4.67 -6.75
N LYS A 218 11.43 4.22 -7.09
CA LYS A 218 12.18 3.17 -6.39
C LYS A 218 13.25 3.84 -5.55
N GLU A 219 13.28 3.54 -4.27
CA GLU A 219 14.31 4.00 -3.35
C GLU A 219 14.92 2.81 -2.60
N ILE A 220 16.18 2.99 -2.22
CA ILE A 220 16.98 1.97 -1.54
C ILE A 220 17.57 2.64 -0.30
N ILE A 221 17.34 2.03 0.86
CA ILE A 221 17.86 2.52 2.14
C ILE A 221 18.68 1.39 2.79
N ASN A 222 19.83 1.73 3.35
CA ASN A 222 20.59 0.81 4.19
C ASN A 222 19.85 0.66 5.53
N VAL A 223 19.54 -0.57 5.91
CA VAL A 223 18.79 -0.85 7.14
C VAL A 223 19.66 -0.64 8.37
N TYR A 224 20.94 -1.00 8.31
CA TYR A 224 21.81 -0.95 9.48
C TYR A 224 22.54 0.40 9.58
N PRO A 225 22.57 1.05 10.75
CA PRO A 225 23.32 2.28 10.92
C PRO A 225 24.83 2.00 10.80
N ASP A 226 25.48 2.74 9.92
CA ASP A 226 26.89 3.12 10.04
C ASP A 226 26.93 4.58 10.52
#